data_AF-A0ABD1AVZ9-F1
#
_entry.id   AF-A0ABD1AVZ9-F1
#
_cell.length_a   1.000
_cell.length_b   1.000
_cell.length_c   1.000
_cell.angle_alpha   90.00
_cell.angle_beta   90.00
_cell.angle_gamma   90.00
#
_symmetry.space_group_name_H-M   'P 1'
#
loop_
_entity.id
_entity.type
_entity.pdbx_description
1 polymer ?
#
loop_
_entity_poly.entity_id
_entity_poly.type
_entity_poly.pdbx_seq_one_letter_code
_entity_poly.pdbx_strand_id
1 'polypeptide(L)'
;MNQLPIFDLHIGPNKWTSVKLDGVANGTMVREIIHVLTQNRLQVCLVKTGKTIPFISSLEFRPLNNNTYVSQSGSLIAVSRVFFSPTPLFIRYDKDIHDRKWIRHLDNENLSISTDLLVRGRLWSWLWVV
;
A
#
# COMPACT_ATOMS: atom_id res chain seq x y z
N MET A 1 -13.59 -16.95 22.97
CA MET A 1 -12.25 -16.48 22.53
C MET A 1 -12.40 -15.79 21.18
N ASN A 2 -11.93 -14.56 21.04
CA ASN A 2 -11.96 -13.82 19.78
C ASN A 2 -10.77 -14.28 18.92
N GLN A 3 -11.04 -15.17 17.96
CA GLN A 3 -10.04 -15.62 17.00
C GLN A 3 -9.86 -14.57 15.91
N LEU A 4 -8.63 -14.32 15.52
CA LEU A 4 -8.31 -13.38 14.46
C LEU A 4 -8.62 -14.00 13.08
N PRO A 5 -9.05 -13.19 12.09
CA PRO A 5 -9.26 -13.63 10.72
C PRO A 5 -7.96 -14.15 10.09
N ILE A 6 -8.05 -15.32 9.46
CA ILE A 6 -6.98 -15.91 8.63
C ILE A 6 -7.61 -16.37 7.32
N PHE A 7 -7.19 -15.77 6.22
CA PHE A 7 -7.73 -16.03 4.89
C PHE A 7 -6.78 -15.56 3.79
N ASP A 8 -7.00 -16.05 2.57
CA ASP A 8 -6.27 -15.60 1.39
C ASP A 8 -7.11 -14.61 0.58
N LEU A 9 -6.45 -13.58 0.03
CA LEU A 9 -7.01 -12.66 -0.94
C LEU A 9 -6.58 -13.07 -2.34
N HIS A 10 -7.53 -13.14 -3.25
CA HIS A 10 -7.30 -13.42 -4.67
C HIS A 10 -7.80 -12.27 -5.54
N ILE A 11 -7.10 -12.04 -6.64
CA ILE A 11 -7.50 -11.16 -7.74
C ILE A 11 -7.78 -12.03 -8.96
N GLY A 12 -9.06 -12.16 -9.32
CA GLY A 12 -9.51 -13.19 -10.26
C GLY A 12 -9.10 -14.59 -9.79
N PRO A 13 -8.50 -15.43 -10.65
CA PRO A 13 -8.04 -16.76 -10.26
C PRO A 13 -6.74 -16.75 -9.44
N ASN A 14 -6.01 -15.63 -9.40
CA ASN A 14 -4.65 -15.59 -8.87
C ASN A 14 -4.64 -15.18 -7.40
N LYS A 15 -3.87 -15.91 -6.57
CA LYS A 15 -3.62 -15.53 -5.18
C LYS A 15 -2.79 -14.25 -5.13
N TRP A 16 -3.27 -13.25 -4.38
CA TRP A 16 -2.55 -12.00 -4.13
C TRP A 16 -1.74 -12.06 -2.83
N THR A 17 -2.39 -12.29 -1.69
CA THR A 17 -1.71 -12.31 -0.39
C THR A 17 -2.48 -13.09 0.67
N SER A 18 -1.80 -13.48 1.74
CA SER A 18 -2.45 -14.04 2.94
C SER A 18 -2.65 -12.95 3.99
N VAL A 19 -3.84 -12.93 4.59
CA VAL A 19 -4.21 -12.06 5.70
C VAL A 19 -4.10 -12.87 6.98
N LYS A 20 -3.28 -12.38 7.90
CA LYS A 20 -3.08 -12.94 9.24
C LYS A 20 -2.79 -11.78 10.19
N LEU A 21 -3.67 -11.54 11.16
CA LEU A 21 -3.57 -10.40 12.09
C LEU A 21 -2.72 -10.70 13.34
N ASP A 22 -1.59 -11.40 13.19
CA ASP A 22 -0.72 -11.72 14.33
C ASP A 22 -0.10 -10.46 14.95
N GLY A 23 -0.20 -10.29 16.27
CA GLY A 23 0.45 -9.18 16.98
C GLY A 23 -0.18 -7.80 16.74
N VAL A 24 -1.24 -7.72 15.94
CA VAL A 24 -1.96 -6.48 15.65
C VAL A 24 -3.06 -6.30 16.70
N ALA A 25 -2.67 -6.06 17.95
CA ALA A 25 -3.62 -5.99 19.07
C ALA A 25 -4.67 -4.86 18.90
N ASN A 26 -4.34 -3.79 18.15
CA ASN A 26 -5.21 -2.62 17.91
C ASN A 26 -4.96 -1.93 16.54
N GLY A 27 -4.38 -2.62 15.56
CA GLY A 27 -4.00 -2.02 14.27
C GLY A 27 -4.94 -2.36 13.11
N THR A 28 -5.01 -1.46 12.13
CA THR A 28 -5.66 -1.73 10.84
C THR A 28 -4.62 -2.33 9.89
N MET A 29 -4.86 -3.55 9.38
CA MET A 29 -4.02 -4.12 8.32
C MET A 29 -4.49 -3.59 6.97
N VAL A 30 -3.62 -2.85 6.29
CA VAL A 30 -3.88 -2.33 4.94
C VAL A 30 -3.03 -3.11 3.95
N ARG A 31 -3.66 -3.60 2.87
CA ARG A 31 -2.99 -4.22 1.73
C ARG A 31 -3.26 -3.38 0.50
N GLU A 32 -2.22 -3.11 -0.28
CA GLU A 32 -2.32 -2.33 -1.52
C GLU A 32 -1.68 -3.09 -2.68
N ILE A 33 -2.37 -3.09 -3.82
CA ILE A 33 -1.92 -3.67 -5.08
C ILE A 33 -2.20 -2.68 -6.21
N ILE A 34 -1.27 -2.59 -7.14
CA ILE A 34 -1.42 -1.88 -8.40
C ILE A 34 -1.60 -2.94 -9.47
N HIS A 35 -2.77 -2.95 -10.10
CA HIS A 35 -3.15 -3.98 -11.05
C HIS A 35 -3.78 -3.36 -12.28
N VAL A 36 -3.31 -3.79 -13.46
CA VAL A 36 -3.92 -3.45 -14.74
C VAL A 36 -5.03 -4.46 -15.00
N LEU A 37 -6.26 -3.97 -15.11
CA LEU A 37 -7.42 -4.80 -15.41
C LEU A 37 -7.35 -5.29 -16.86
N THR A 38 -7.47 -6.60 -17.05
CA THR A 38 -7.56 -7.22 -18.38
C THR A 38 -8.99 -7.26 -18.92
N GLN A 39 -9.98 -7.04 -18.04
CA GLN A 39 -11.41 -7.05 -18.33
C GLN A 39 -12.06 -5.84 -17.66
N ASN A 40 -13.29 -5.49 -18.06
CA ASN A 40 -14.08 -4.42 -17.44
C ASN A 40 -14.62 -4.78 -16.04
N ARG A 41 -14.11 -5.85 -15.42
CA ARG A 41 -14.57 -6.35 -14.13
C ARG A 41 -13.38 -6.82 -13.29
N LEU A 42 -13.35 -6.37 -12.05
CA LEU A 42 -12.43 -6.86 -11.04
C LEU A 42 -13.16 -7.84 -10.10
N GLN A 43 -12.57 -9.02 -9.89
CA GLN A 43 -13.02 -9.96 -8.90
C GLN A 43 -12.02 -10.01 -7.75
N VAL A 44 -12.49 -9.73 -6.55
CA VAL A 44 -11.74 -9.92 -5.30
C VAL A 44 -12.39 -11.08 -4.56
N CYS A 45 -11.66 -12.16 -4.32
CA CYS A 45 -12.16 -13.32 -3.61
C CYS A 45 -11.44 -13.49 -2.27
N LEU A 46 -12.22 -13.77 -1.22
CA LEU A 46 -11.70 -14.07 0.12
C LEU A 46 -11.82 -15.58 0.33
N VAL A 47 -10.70 -16.28 0.33
CA VAL A 47 -10.66 -17.74 0.47
C VAL A 47 -10.38 -18.08 1.93
N LYS A 48 -11.35 -18.73 2.58
CA LYS A 48 -11.23 -19.14 3.98
C LYS A 48 -10.14 -20.22 4.11
N THR A 49 -9.07 -19.90 4.85
CA THR A 49 -8.00 -20.84 5.20
C THR A 49 -7.93 -21.12 6.70
N GLY A 50 -8.49 -20.23 7.53
CA GLY A 50 -8.63 -20.40 8.97
C GLY A 50 -10.03 -20.84 9.43
N LYS A 51 -10.24 -20.83 10.74
CA LYS A 51 -11.52 -21.19 11.37
C LYS A 51 -12.56 -20.07 11.29
N THR A 52 -12.09 -18.83 11.28
CA THR A 52 -12.86 -17.58 11.26
C THR A 52 -13.46 -17.28 9.89
N ILE A 53 -14.47 -16.40 9.85
CA ILE A 53 -15.08 -15.93 8.60
C ILE A 53 -14.22 -14.81 8.02
N PRO A 54 -13.76 -14.90 6.76
CA PRO A 54 -13.05 -13.81 6.10
C PRO A 54 -13.92 -12.55 6.00
N PHE A 55 -13.36 -11.38 6.26
CA PHE A 55 -14.04 -10.11 6.03
C PHE A 55 -13.06 -9.03 5.57
N ILE A 56 -13.60 -8.03 4.87
CA ILE A 56 -12.91 -6.78 4.51
C ILE A 56 -13.77 -5.64 5.09
N SER A 57 -13.14 -4.70 5.78
CA SER A 57 -13.83 -3.51 6.31
C SER A 57 -14.01 -2.42 5.25
N SER A 58 -13.02 -2.23 4.39
CA SER A 58 -13.03 -1.25 3.30
C SER A 58 -12.29 -1.78 2.08
N LEU A 59 -12.85 -1.55 0.89
CA LEU A 59 -12.24 -1.82 -0.40
C LEU A 59 -12.25 -0.53 -1.21
N GLU A 60 -11.07 -0.01 -1.51
CA GLU A 60 -10.90 1.32 -2.11
C GLU A 60 -10.24 1.19 -3.48
N PHE A 61 -10.87 1.76 -4.51
CA PHE A 61 -10.33 1.80 -5.87
C PHE A 61 -9.84 3.20 -6.19
N ARG A 62 -8.60 3.29 -6.68
CA ARG A 62 -7.96 4.56 -7.04
C ARG A 62 -7.41 4.47 -8.45
N PRO A 63 -7.96 5.22 -9.42
CA PRO A 63 -7.41 5.22 -10.77
C PRO A 63 -6.02 5.85 -10.77
N LEU A 64 -5.12 5.23 -11.53
CA LEU A 64 -3.75 5.68 -11.73
C LEU A 64 -3.48 5.81 -13.24
N ASN A 65 -2.61 6.73 -13.61
CA ASN A 65 -2.17 6.84 -15.00
C ASN A 65 -1.26 5.65 -15.33
N ASN A 66 -1.36 5.13 -16.57
CA ASN A 66 -0.60 3.95 -17.01
C ASN A 66 0.93 4.11 -16.87
N ASN A 67 1.41 5.35 -16.87
CA ASN A 67 2.84 5.66 -16.82
C ASN A 67 3.33 5.92 -15.38
N THR A 68 2.47 5.86 -14.36
CA THR A 68 2.86 6.12 -12.96
C THR A 68 3.72 4.99 -12.40
N TYR A 69 3.37 3.74 -12.70
CA TYR A 69 4.12 2.56 -12.30
C TYR A 69 4.18 1.58 -13.48
N VAL A 70 5.31 1.55 -14.17
CA VAL A 70 5.51 0.66 -15.30
C VAL A 70 6.01 -0.69 -14.78
N SER A 71 5.14 -1.69 -14.84
CA SER A 71 5.49 -3.10 -14.57
C SER A 71 5.81 -3.79 -15.89
N GLN A 72 6.88 -4.61 -15.92
CA GLN A 72 7.20 -5.44 -17.08
C GLN A 72 6.16 -6.56 -17.27
N SER A 73 5.63 -7.10 -16.17
CA SER A 73 4.60 -8.14 -16.19
C SER A 73 3.88 -8.21 -14.85
N GLY A 74 2.57 -8.48 -14.89
CA GLY A 74 1.77 -8.72 -13.69
C GLY A 74 1.56 -7.49 -12.81
N SER A 75 0.98 -7.73 -11.63
CA SER A 75 0.63 -6.71 -10.64
C SER A 75 1.83 -6.33 -9.78
N LEU A 76 1.80 -5.10 -9.24
CA LEU A 76 2.76 -4.66 -8.23
C LEU A 76 2.12 -4.69 -6.84
N ILE A 77 2.83 -5.22 -5.86
CA ILE A 77 2.42 -5.20 -4.46
C ILE A 77 3.16 -4.05 -3.77
N ALA A 78 2.45 -3.24 -2.99
CA ALA A 78 3.09 -2.20 -2.20
C ALA A 78 3.81 -2.82 -0.99
N VAL A 79 5.13 -2.73 -0.97
CA VAL A 79 5.96 -3.17 0.17
C VAL A 79 6.09 -2.03 1.19
N SER A 80 6.53 -0.86 0.71
CA SER A 80 6.68 0.34 1.53
C SER A 80 6.47 1.59 0.69
N ARG A 81 5.94 2.64 1.32
CA ARG A 81 5.79 3.97 0.73
C ARG A 81 6.03 4.99 1.82
N VAL A 82 7.19 5.65 1.76
CA VAL A 82 7.65 6.53 2.83
C VAL A 82 7.99 7.92 2.34
N PHE A 83 7.85 8.90 3.23
CA PHE A 83 8.27 10.27 3.01
C PHE A 83 9.13 10.76 4.18
N PHE A 84 9.97 11.75 3.90
CA PHE A 84 10.91 12.31 4.84
C PHE A 84 10.42 13.70 5.26
N SER A 85 9.82 13.78 6.44
CA SER A 85 9.34 15.03 7.04
C SER A 85 9.27 14.86 8.56
N PRO A 86 9.51 15.91 9.35
CA PRO A 86 9.32 15.84 10.80
C PRO A 86 7.86 15.57 11.17
N THR A 87 6.87 16.10 10.43
CA THR A 87 5.43 15.88 10.65
C THR A 87 4.67 15.98 9.32
N PRO A 88 3.45 15.41 9.19
CA PRO A 88 2.72 14.52 10.10
C PRO A 88 3.24 13.05 10.08
N LEU A 89 2.58 12.12 10.79
CA LEU A 89 2.93 10.68 10.78
C LEU A 89 2.63 9.98 9.46
N PHE A 90 1.62 10.45 8.74
CA PHE A 90 1.23 9.94 7.43
C PHE A 90 0.64 11.07 6.58
N ILE A 91 0.78 10.96 5.26
CA ILE A 91 0.09 11.84 4.31
C ILE A 91 -0.78 10.99 3.38
N ARG A 92 -1.89 11.60 2.95
CA ARG A 92 -2.93 11.06 2.08
C ARG A 92 -3.53 12.21 1.27
N TYR A 93 -4.76 12.09 0.78
CA TYR A 93 -5.53 13.22 0.28
C TYR A 93 -5.57 14.37 1.32
N ASP A 94 -5.39 15.63 0.93
CA ASP A 94 -5.26 16.20 -0.42
C ASP A 94 -3.80 16.34 -0.92
N LYS A 95 -2.81 15.96 -0.10
CA LYS A 95 -1.37 16.08 -0.44
C LYS A 95 -0.93 15.15 -1.54
N ASP A 96 -1.62 14.02 -1.69
CA ASP A 96 -1.48 13.11 -2.83
C ASP A 96 -2.83 13.04 -3.56
N ILE A 97 -2.86 13.48 -4.82
CA ILE A 97 -4.06 13.45 -5.68
C ILE A 97 -4.59 12.04 -5.93
N HIS A 98 -3.72 11.03 -5.80
CA HIS A 98 -4.08 9.62 -5.91
C HIS A 98 -4.35 8.99 -4.54
N ASP A 99 -4.47 9.78 -3.47
CA ASP A 99 -4.80 9.38 -2.10
C ASP A 99 -4.05 8.12 -1.59
N ARG A 100 -2.80 8.00 -2.07
CA ARG A 100 -1.86 6.97 -1.64
C ARG A 100 -1.46 7.25 -0.19
N LYS A 101 -1.38 6.19 0.62
CA LYS A 101 -0.91 6.31 2.00
C LYS A 101 0.61 6.31 2.01
N TRP A 102 1.20 7.41 2.46
CA TRP A 102 2.63 7.50 2.74
C TRP A 102 2.84 7.53 4.25
N ILE A 103 3.82 6.79 4.73
CA ILE A 103 4.16 6.72 6.16
C ILE A 103 5.46 7.48 6.38
N ARG A 104 5.52 8.29 7.42
CA ARG A 104 6.74 9.02 7.77
C ARG A 104 7.85 8.02 8.02
N HIS A 105 8.98 8.20 7.35
CA HIS A 105 10.19 7.46 7.71
C HIS A 105 10.70 7.95 9.06
N LEU A 106 10.75 7.06 10.04
CA LEU A 106 11.29 7.33 11.36
C LEU A 106 12.73 6.83 11.38
N ASP A 107 13.66 7.77 11.41
CA ASP A 107 15.07 7.48 11.58
C ASP A 107 15.64 8.53 12.53
N ASN A 108 16.30 8.04 13.58
CA ASN A 108 16.89 8.90 14.62
C ASN A 108 18.23 9.49 14.17
N GLU A 109 18.79 9.04 13.05
CA GLU A 109 20.09 9.51 12.53
C GLU A 109 19.96 10.55 11.41
N ASN A 110 18.74 10.87 10.97
CA ASN A 110 18.53 11.81 9.87
C ASN A 110 18.53 13.27 10.34
N LEU A 111 19.41 14.08 9.75
CA LEU A 111 19.45 15.52 9.91
C LEU A 111 18.53 16.19 8.86
N SER A 112 17.59 17.01 9.33
CA SER A 112 16.79 17.85 8.43
C SER A 112 17.66 19.00 7.91
N ILE A 113 17.84 19.06 6.59
CA ILE A 113 18.52 20.17 5.92
C ILE A 113 17.46 21.06 5.28
N SER A 114 17.49 22.37 5.57
CA SER A 114 16.63 23.37 4.95
C SER A 114 17.47 24.29 4.07
N THR A 115 16.98 24.62 2.88
CA THR A 115 17.62 25.57 1.97
C THR A 115 16.56 26.42 1.27
N ASP A 116 16.84 27.71 1.12
CA ASP A 116 16.01 28.64 0.34
C ASP A 116 16.32 28.54 -1.17
N LEU A 117 17.31 27.73 -1.56
CA LEU A 117 17.67 27.48 -2.94
C LEU A 117 16.70 26.50 -3.60
N LEU A 118 16.37 26.76 -4.86
CA LEU A 118 15.49 25.90 -5.63
C LEU A 118 16.19 24.56 -5.92
N VAL A 119 15.80 23.53 -5.18
CA VAL A 119 16.27 22.16 -5.42
C VAL A 119 15.66 21.68 -6.73
N ARG A 120 16.46 21.62 -7.81
CA ARG A 120 16.07 20.95 -9.06
C ARG A 120 16.03 19.44 -8.85
N GLY A 121 14.96 18.95 -8.23
CA GLY A 121 14.67 17.54 -8.16
C GLY A 121 14.28 17.03 -9.55
N ARG A 122 15.14 16.23 -10.19
CA ARG A 122 14.63 15.28 -11.20
C ARG A 122 13.70 14.34 -10.44
N LEU A 123 12.40 14.48 -10.69
CA LEU A 123 11.29 13.65 -10.24
C LEU A 123 11.72 12.38 -9.49
N TRP A 124 11.60 12.42 -8.16
CA TRP A 124 11.46 11.29 -7.24
C TRP A 124 12.09 9.97 -7.74
N SER A 125 13.40 9.83 -7.59
CA SER A 125 14.05 8.53 -7.72
C SER A 125 13.58 7.65 -6.57
N TRP A 126 12.72 6.69 -6.89
CA TRP A 126 12.26 5.62 -6.01
C TRP A 126 13.48 4.92 -5.38
N LEU A 127 13.62 4.99 -4.06
CA LEU A 127 14.48 4.05 -3.35
C LEU A 127 13.74 2.70 -3.36
N TRP A 128 14.13 1.83 -4.28
CA TRP A 128 13.76 0.42 -4.23
C TRP A 128 14.53 -0.22 -3.07
N VAL A 129 13.82 -0.65 -2.04
CA VAL A 129 14.34 -1.69 -1.15
C VAL A 129 13.69 -2.99 -1.62
N VAL A 130 14.53 -3.89 -2.10
CA VAL A 130 14.21 -5.27 -2.52
C VAL A 130 13.58 -6.05 -1.37
#